data_AF-A0A7X2S8P8-F1
#
_entry.id   AF-A0A7X2S8P8-F1
#
_cell.length_a   1.000
_cell.length_b   1.000
_cell.length_c   1.000
_cell.angle_alpha   90.00
_cell.angle_beta   90.00
_cell.angle_gamma   90.00
#
_symmetry.space_group_name_H-M   'P 1'
#
loop_
_entity.id
_entity.type
_entity.pdbx_description
1 polymer ?
#
loop_
_entity_poly.entity_id
_entity_poly.type
_entity_poly.pdbx_seq_one_letter_code
_entity_poly.pdbx_strand_id
1 'polypeptide(L)' 'MKKLDQTKVEYLISLLQRLEYGSLLITVHANEITQVEIKEKTRIANTGTVK' A
#
# COMPACT_ATOMS: atom_id res chain seq x y z
N MET A 1 -7.31 8.24 24.45
CA MET A 1 -7.12 7.98 23.00
C MET A 1 -6.71 6.52 22.85
N LYS A 2 -7.43 5.71 22.06
CA LYS A 2 -6.91 4.40 21.65
C LYS A 2 -5.63 4.67 20.85
N LYS A 3 -4.49 4.24 21.38
CA LYS A 3 -3.19 4.42 20.73
C LYS A 3 -3.24 3.57 19.46
N LEU A 4 -3.02 4.18 18.30
CA LEU A 4 -2.83 3.42 17.07
C LEU A 4 -1.68 2.44 17.34
N ASP A 5 -1.90 1.16 17.06
CA ASP A 5 -0.90 0.12 17.36
C ASP A 5 0.34 0.38 16.50
N GLN A 6 1.41 0.79 17.17
CA GLN A 6 2.70 1.14 16.55
C GLN A 6 3.19 0.01 15.64
N THR A 7 2.96 -1.24 16.04
CA THR A 7 3.34 -2.44 15.28
C THR A 7 2.61 -2.50 13.93
N LYS A 8 1.32 -2.16 13.91
CA LYS A 8 0.52 -2.12 12.66
C LYS A 8 1.03 -1.01 11.74
N VAL A 9 1.44 0.13 12.29
CA VAL A 9 1.99 1.25 11.51
C VAL A 9 3.32 0.88 10.89
N GLU A 10 4.23 0.29 11.67
CA GLU A 10 5.53 -0.17 11.18
C GLU A 10 5.39 -1.23 10.08
N TYR A 11 4.43 -2.13 10.25
CA TYR A 11 4.07 -3.10 9.21
C TYR A 11 3.64 -2.40 7.91
N LEU A 12 2.74 -1.42 7.96
CA LEU A 12 2.30 -0.67 6.78
C LEU A 12 3.45 0.07 6.09
N ILE A 13 4.35 0.67 6.86
CA ILE A 13 5.56 1.33 6.33
C ILE A 13 6.42 0.31 5.58
N SER A 14 6.62 -0.88 6.16
CA SER A 14 7.40 -1.94 5.51
C SER A 14 6.77 -2.42 4.19
N LEU A 15 5.44 -2.37 4.04
CA LEU A 15 4.76 -2.72 2.80
C LEU A 15 4.99 -1.66 1.73
N LEU A 16 4.88 -0.38 2.10
CA LEU A 16 5.13 0.74 1.20
C LEU A 16 6.59 0.76 0.71
N GLN A 17 7.55 0.41 1.56
CA GLN A 17 8.97 0.36 1.20
C GLN A 17 9.31 -0.77 0.21
N ARG A 18 8.52 -1.86 0.20
CA ARG A 18 8.73 -3.01 -0.68
C ARG A 18 7.99 -2.90 -2.02
N LEU A 19 6.96 -2.06 -2.08
CA LEU A 19 6.11 -1.94 -3.25
C LEU A 19 6.80 -1.09 -4.33
N GLU A 20 7.36 -1.75 -5.34
CA GLU A 20 8.03 -1.04 -6.46
C GLU A 20 7.03 -0.27 -7.34
N TYR A 21 5.89 -0.88 -7.66
CA TYR A 21 4.82 -0.23 -8.41
C TYR A 21 3.47 -0.86 -8.06
N GLY A 22 2.50 -0.06 -7.64
CA GLY A 22 1.21 -0.59 -7.23
C GLY A 22 0.39 0.35 -6.36
N SER A 23 -0.48 -0.23 -5.53
CA SER A 23 -1.27 0.49 -4.52
C SER A 23 -1.43 -0.33 -3.25
N LEU A 24 -1.42 0.35 -2.12
CA LEU A 24 -1.80 -0.19 -0.81
C LEU A 24 -3.17 0.37 -0.43
N LEU A 25 -4.15 -0.49 -0.12
CA LEU A 25 -5.46 -0.10 0.37
C LEU A 25 -5.58 -0.50 1.85
N ILE A 26 -5.93 0.47 2.69
CA ILE A 26 -6.07 0.28 4.13
C ILE A 26 -7.52 0.55 4.51
N THR A 27 -8.17 -0.43 5.13
CA THR A 27 -9.51 -0.26 5.68
C THR A 27 -9.42 0.02 7.17
N VAL A 28 -9.97 1.17 7.58
CA VAL A 28 -10.10 1.55 8.99
C VAL A 28 -11.57 1.51 9.37
N HIS A 29 -11.89 0.79 10.44
CA HIS A 29 -13.23 0.74 11.01
C HIS A 29 -13.13 0.84 12.54
N ALA A 30 -14.00 1.65 13.15
CA ALA A 30 -14.00 1.89 14.61
C ALA A 30 -12.63 2.30 15.18
N ASN A 31 -11.90 3.17 14.47
CA ASN A 31 -10.55 3.66 14.81
C ASN A 31 -9.48 2.56 14.86
N GLU A 32 -9.72 1.42 14.21
CA GLU A 32 -8.77 0.32 14.12
C GLU A 32 -8.55 -0.07 12.66
N ILE A 33 -7.29 -0.33 12.30
CA ILE A 33 -6.96 -0.93 11.00
C ILE A 33 -7.45 -2.37 11.03
N THR A 34 -8.41 -2.69 10.16
CA THR A 34 -9.04 -4.01 10.09
C THR A 34 -8.57 -4.82 8.89
N GLN A 35 -8.18 -4.15 7.80
CA GLN A 35 -7.75 -4.82 6.58
C GLN A 35 -6.63 -4.04 5.87
N VAL A 36 -5.78 -4.80 5.18
CA VAL A 36 -4.71 -4.29 4.34
C VAL A 36 -4.70 -5.12 3.06
N GLU A 37 -4.78 -4.46 1.90
CA GLU A 37 -4.72 -5.10 0.59
C GLU A 37 -3.59 -4.44 -0.23
N ILE A 38 -2.76 -5.27 -0.85
CA ILE A 38 -1.64 -4.83 -1.70
C ILE A 38 -1.96 -5.23 -3.13
N LYS A 39 -1.91 -4.27 -4.05
CA LYS A 39 -2.02 -4.53 -5.49
C LYS A 39 -0.73 -4.12 -6.16
N GLU A 40 0.12 -5.10 -6.43
CA GLU A 40 1.27 -4.91 -7.30
C GLU A 40 0.80 -4.73 -8.74
N LYS A 41 1.48 -3.85 -9.47
CA LYS A 41 1.20 -3.58 -10.86
C LYS A 41 2.50 -3.76 -11.63
N THR A 42 2.38 -4.23 -12.87
CA THR A 42 3.49 -4.22 -13.82
C THR A 42 3.29 -3.05 -14.77
N ARG A 43 4.24 -2.14 -14.86
CA ARG A 43 4.19 -1.05 -15.82
C ARG A 43 4.47 -1.61 -17.21
N ILE A 44 3.48 -1.57 -18.09
CA ILE A 44 3.71 -1.76 -19.53
C ILE A 44 4.23 -0.44 -20.06
N ALA A 45 5.53 -0.35 -20.34
CA ALA A 45 6.12 0.85 -20.92
C ALA A 45 5.58 1.03 -22.34
N ASN A 46 4.87 2.14 -22.60
CA ASN A 46 4.58 2.57 -23.95
C ASN A 46 5.88 3.09 -24.58
N THR A 47 6.74 2.20 -25.06
CA THR A 47 7.74 2.57 -26.09
C THR A 47 7.00 2.69 -27.43
N GLY A 48 6.08 3.64 -27.48
CA GLY A 48 5.43 4.06 -28.72
C GLY A 48 6.21 5.23 -29.30
N THR A 49 7.32 4.96 -29.97
CA THR A 49 7.75 5.86 -31.04
C THR A 49 6.68 5.77 -32.13
N VAL A 50 5.73 6.70 -32.11
CA VAL A 50 4.92 6.99 -33.29
C VAL A 50 5.90 7.70 -34.24
N LYS A 51 6.31 6.96 -35.28
CA LYS A 51 7.00 7.55 -36.44
C LYS A 51 6.08 8.51 -37.16
#